data_AF-A0A2P7RPE5-F1
#
_entry.id   AF-A0A2P7RPE5-F1
#
_cell.length_a   1.000
_cell.length_b   1.000
_cell.length_c   1.000
_cell.angle_alpha   90.00
_cell.angle_beta   90.00
_cell.angle_gamma   90.00
#
_symmetry.space_group_name_H-M   'P 1'
#
loop_
_entity.id
_entity.type
_entity.pdbx_description
1 polymer ?
#
loop_
_entity_poly.entity_id
_entity_poly.type
_entity_poly.pdbx_seq_one_letter_code
_entity_poly.pdbx_strand_id
1 'polypeptide(L)' 'KRSIEDTWRHIGHLVATIDPGECDNYFANAGYASVKS' A
#
# COMPACT_ATOMS: atom_id res chain seq x y z
N LYS A 1 19.21 11.18 12.29
CA LYS A 1 18.42 11.96 11.31
C LYS A 1 17.80 10.94 10.36
N ARG A 2 16.47 10.81 10.26
CA ARG A 2 15.85 9.93 9.25
C ARG A 2 15.71 10.73 7.95
N SER A 3 16.20 10.22 6.83
CA SER A 3 15.96 10.82 5.52
C SER A 3 14.54 10.50 5.03
N ILE A 4 14.05 11.31 4.08
CA ILE A 4 12.84 11.01 3.31
C ILE A 4 13.03 9.66 2.60
N GLU A 5 14.22 9.39 2.06
CA GLU A 5 14.53 8.11 1.41
C GLU A 5 14.46 6.91 2.36
N ASP A 6 15.03 7.05 3.57
CA ASP A 6 14.94 5.99 4.59
C ASP A 6 13.49 5.69 4.97
N THR A 7 12.67 6.75 5.03
CA THR A 7 11.25 6.64 5.36
C THR A 7 10.49 5.89 4.26
N TRP A 8 10.68 6.26 2.99
CA TRP A 8 10.03 5.57 1.87
C TRP A 8 10.48 4.11 1.73
N ARG A 9 11.78 3.82 1.92
CA ARG A 9 12.30 2.45 1.90
C ARG A 9 11.65 1.59 2.98
N HIS A 10 11.50 2.13 4.19
CA HIS A 10 10.85 1.43 5.29
C HIS A 10 9.37 1.16 5.01
N ILE A 11 8.63 2.16 4.50
CA ILE A 11 7.23 1.98 4.10
C ILE A 11 7.10 0.90 3.02
N GLY A 12 7.99 0.90 2.02
CA GLY A 12 8.00 -0.13 0.97
C GLY A 12 8.16 -1.54 1.53
N HIS A 13 9.06 -1.74 2.50
CA HIS A 13 9.21 -3.03 3.17
C HIS A 13 7.96 -3.43 3.94
N LEU A 14 7.28 -2.50 4.62
CA LEU A 14 6.03 -2.78 5.33
C LEU A 14 4.92 -3.21 4.36
N VAL A 15 4.72 -2.45 3.27
CA VAL A 15 3.71 -2.79 2.26
C VAL A 15 3.97 -4.16 1.63
N ALA A 16 5.24 -4.53 1.41
CA ALA A 16 5.61 -5.84 0.87
C ALA A 16 5.27 -7.03 1.81
N THR A 17 4.95 -6.78 3.08
CA THR A 17 4.50 -7.84 4.01
C THR A 17 2.99 -8.05 3.99
N ILE A 18 2.23 -7.20 3.28
CA ILE A 18 0.78 -7.31 3.20
C ILE A 18 0.42 -8.31 2.10
N ASP A 19 -0.49 -9.24 2.42
CA ASP A 19 -1.00 -10.20 1.44
C ASP A 19 -1.71 -9.46 0.28
N PRO A 20 -1.48 -9.84 -0.98
CA PRO A 20 -2.12 -9.19 -2.12
C PRO A 20 -3.66 -9.21 -2.07
N GLY A 21 -4.27 -10.25 -1.52
CA GLY A 21 -5.72 -10.34 -1.33
C GLY A 21 -6.26 -9.33 -0.32
N GLU A 22 -5.49 -9.02 0.72
CA GLU A 22 -5.82 -7.94 1.66
C GLU A 22 -5.75 -6.56 1.01
N CYS A 23 -4.81 -6.35 0.08
CA CYS A 23 -4.79 -5.12 -0.72
C CYS A 23 -6.03 -4.99 -1.60
N ASP A 24 -6.44 -6.06 -2.30
CA ASP A 24 -7.63 -6.07 -3.15
C ASP A 24 -8.90 -5.78 -2.33
N ASN A 25 -9.04 -6.49 -1.20
CA ASN A 25 -10.12 -6.26 -0.24
C ASN A 25 -10.13 -4.82 0.26
N TYR A 26 -8.97 -4.26 0.62
CA TYR A 26 -8.88 -2.87 1.06
C TYR A 26 -9.33 -1.90 -0.04
N PHE A 27 -8.87 -2.07 -1.28
CA PHE A 27 -9.28 -1.19 -2.38
C PHE A 27 -10.78 -1.26 -2.63
N ALA A 28 -11.37 -2.45 -2.61
CA ALA A 28 -12.81 -2.67 -2.79
C ALA A 28 -13.64 -2.01 -1.68
N ASN A 29 -13.24 -2.18 -0.42
CA ASN A 29 -14.02 -1.72 0.73
C ASN A 29 -13.77 -0.25 1.11
N ALA A 30 -12.59 0.30 0.80
CA ALA A 30 -12.25 1.70 1.08
C ALA A 30 -12.67 2.67 -0.05
N GLY A 31 -13.35 2.17 -1.10
CA GLY A 31 -13.85 2.99 -2.20
C GLY A 31 -12.77 3.44 -3.19
N TYR A 32 -11.61 2.78 -3.19
CA TYR A 32 -10.50 3.04 -4.13
C TYR A 32 -10.55 2.15 -5.38
N ALA A 33 -11.36 1.09 -5.39
CA ALA A 33 -11.56 0.19 -6.53
C ALA A 33 -12.39 0.81 -7.67
N SER A 34 -12.17 2.09 -7.96
CA SER A 34 -12.73 2.74 -9.14
C SER A 34 -12.00 2.20 -10.37
N VAL A 35 -12.57 1.17 -10.99
CA VAL A 35 -12.15 0.75 -12.32
C VAL A 35 -12.62 1.81 -13.31
N LYS A 36 -11.67 2.48 -13.98
CA LYS A 36 -12.01 3.38 -15.08
C LYS A 36 -12.78 2.59 -16.12
N SER A 37 -14.01 3.04 -16.39
CA SER A 37 -14.81 2.61 -17.55
C SER A 37 -14.23 3.15 -18.85
#